data_AF-A0A9X3R9F2-F1
#
_entry.id   AF-A0A9X3R9F2-F1
#
_cell.length_a   1.000
_cell.length_b   1.000
_cell.length_c   1.000
_cell.angle_alpha   90.00
_cell.angle_beta   90.00
_cell.angle_gamma   90.00
#
_symmetry.space_group_name_H-M   'P 1'
#
loop_
_entity.id
_entity.type
_entity.pdbx_description
1 polymer ?
#
loop_
_entity_poly.entity_id
_entity_poly.type
_entity_poly.pdbx_seq_one_letter_code
_entity_poly.pdbx_strand_id
1 'polypeptide(L)'
;MNSIDIQTLLPVGEKLKPLLNKSVITESDMKNILRKRGVFISGNDKKAIVPYLTMSLLSPKEFEELQELQKTKEDSLKFRNKSVESNSSTNLNELVDTDLVDVDVIESQINDCTFNTDANFKVVNSNKLIIEYEISRTDWNKDWANAESKFNGRIEIEKDIATKEISFVSEYTSIETEEINGLILNKVIKELKEKNEIEEKKILEITSDDFTNEERFEFLLSLTKDSPNSLLKYKSVRNIEIGPDKTTNLHLTQSTIILDNSVKNIIINGEKGETLQNIEYVTNKIYHKALILRAVQVEYSFNVVGASGTCIIEFGFPHFFRSYKKSKVFEVTLNKLWFDKNSVSCNTKGASRKVLGEFNNFYMDEFKKIKSNDEEV
;
A
#
# COMPACT_ATOMS: atom_id res chain seq x y z
N MET A 1 -29.22 -15.67 19.81
CA MET A 1 -27.96 -16.03 20.48
C MET A 1 -27.31 -14.71 20.86
N ASN A 2 -27.12 -14.44 22.16
CA ASN A 2 -26.62 -13.13 22.63
C ASN A 2 -25.22 -12.88 22.06
N SER A 3 -25.04 -11.76 21.36
CA SER A 3 -23.75 -11.24 20.94
C SER A 3 -22.88 -11.04 22.19
N ILE A 4 -21.75 -11.72 22.27
CA ILE A 4 -20.76 -11.39 23.31
C ILE A 4 -20.15 -10.06 22.90
N ASP A 5 -20.33 -9.06 23.74
CA ASP A 5 -19.60 -7.81 23.61
C ASP A 5 -18.13 -8.08 23.95
N ILE A 6 -17.28 -8.09 22.92
CA ILE A 6 -15.85 -8.36 23.08
C ILE A 6 -15.17 -7.28 23.94
N GLN A 7 -15.75 -6.09 24.04
CA GLN A 7 -15.22 -5.04 24.92
C GLN A 7 -15.39 -5.41 26.41
N THR A 8 -16.28 -6.35 26.74
CA THR A 8 -16.55 -6.78 28.11
C THR A 8 -16.18 -8.24 28.38
N LEU A 9 -16.10 -9.11 27.37
CA LEU A 9 -15.88 -10.55 27.53
C LEU A 9 -14.95 -11.13 26.45
N LEU A 10 -13.86 -11.78 26.90
CA LEU A 10 -12.92 -12.44 26.00
C LEU A 10 -13.49 -13.72 25.38
N PRO A 11 -13.30 -13.94 24.06
CA PRO A 11 -13.71 -15.19 23.42
C PRO A 11 -12.77 -16.34 23.84
N VAL A 12 -13.36 -17.50 24.14
CA VAL A 12 -12.66 -18.71 24.60
C VAL A 12 -13.08 -19.95 23.82
N GLY A 13 -12.21 -20.95 23.74
CA GLY A 13 -12.54 -22.22 23.09
C GLY A 13 -12.85 -22.08 21.60
N GLU A 14 -13.92 -22.73 21.16
CA GLU A 14 -14.39 -22.70 19.77
C GLU A 14 -14.65 -21.27 19.26
N LYS A 15 -15.04 -20.35 20.14
CA LYS A 15 -15.33 -18.95 19.79
C LYS A 15 -14.08 -18.17 19.36
N LEU A 16 -12.89 -18.68 19.64
CA LEU A 16 -11.64 -18.08 19.23
C LEU A 16 -11.17 -18.58 17.85
N LYS A 17 -11.67 -19.74 17.38
CA LYS A 17 -11.25 -20.34 16.11
C LYS A 17 -11.43 -19.42 14.90
N PRO A 18 -12.53 -18.68 14.75
CA PRO A 18 -12.71 -17.86 13.55
C PRO A 18 -11.66 -16.75 13.47
N LEU A 19 -11.28 -16.14 14.59
CA LEU A 19 -10.17 -15.18 14.65
C LEU A 19 -8.85 -15.84 14.22
N LEU A 20 -8.49 -16.97 14.85
CA LEU A 20 -7.21 -17.66 14.59
C LEU A 20 -7.11 -18.22 13.16
N ASN A 21 -8.23 -18.61 12.56
CA ASN A 21 -8.26 -19.17 11.21
C ASN A 21 -8.15 -18.13 10.11
N LYS A 22 -8.34 -16.83 10.39
CA LYS A 22 -8.15 -15.77 9.38
C LYS A 22 -6.76 -15.84 8.76
N SER A 23 -6.68 -15.69 7.44
CA SER A 23 -5.42 -15.72 6.67
C SER A 23 -4.41 -14.67 7.15
N VAL A 24 -4.90 -13.60 7.78
CA VAL A 24 -4.13 -12.50 8.32
C VAL A 24 -3.21 -12.93 9.47
N ILE A 25 -3.68 -13.86 10.31
CA ILE A 25 -2.94 -14.42 11.45
C ILE A 25 -2.15 -15.64 10.98
N THR A 26 -0.82 -15.51 11.00
CA THR A 26 0.08 -16.56 10.52
C THR A 26 0.42 -17.58 11.60
N GLU A 27 0.95 -18.73 11.19
CA GLU A 27 1.44 -19.77 12.09
C GLU A 27 2.58 -19.26 12.97
N SER A 28 3.42 -18.37 12.43
CA SER A 28 4.49 -17.72 13.18
C SER A 28 3.95 -16.85 14.31
N ASP A 29 2.90 -16.07 14.04
CA ASP A 29 2.27 -15.19 15.03
C ASP A 29 1.69 -16.00 16.18
N MET A 30 0.96 -17.07 15.87
CA MET A 30 0.40 -17.98 16.87
C MET A 30 1.49 -18.69 17.68
N LYS A 31 2.57 -19.14 17.03
CA LYS A 31 3.73 -19.71 17.73
C LYS A 31 4.41 -18.68 18.62
N ASN A 32 4.45 -17.41 18.25
CA ASN A 32 5.06 -16.38 19.08
C ASN A 32 4.30 -16.21 20.41
N ILE A 33 2.97 -16.18 20.36
CA ILE A 33 2.12 -16.13 21.57
C ILE A 33 2.37 -17.38 22.44
N LEU A 34 2.40 -18.56 21.83
CA LEU A 34 2.68 -19.81 22.55
C LEU A 34 4.10 -19.84 23.16
N ARG A 35 5.11 -19.31 22.45
CA ARG A 35 6.48 -19.20 22.96
C ARG A 35 6.59 -18.24 24.14
N LYS A 36 5.85 -17.14 24.15
CA LYS A 36 5.78 -16.24 25.33
C LYS A 36 5.23 -16.97 26.57
N ARG A 37 4.45 -18.03 26.37
CA ARG A 37 3.94 -18.94 27.41
C ARG A 37 4.85 -20.14 27.70
N GLY A 38 6.00 -20.24 27.04
CA GLY A 38 6.92 -21.38 27.17
C GLY A 38 6.50 -22.64 26.40
N VAL A 39 5.51 -22.56 25.50
CA VAL A 39 5.04 -23.69 24.69
C VAL A 39 5.70 -23.64 23.30
N PHE A 40 6.39 -24.72 22.92
CA PHE A 40 7.12 -24.81 21.65
C PHE A 40 6.51 -25.90 20.77
N ILE A 41 6.08 -25.52 19.56
CA ILE A 41 5.50 -26.45 18.57
C ILE A 41 6.45 -26.58 17.37
N SER A 42 6.80 -27.82 17.04
CA SER A 42 7.69 -28.16 15.93
C SER A 42 7.00 -28.02 14.56
N GLY A 43 5.74 -28.43 14.42
CA GLY A 43 4.98 -28.38 13.16
C GLY A 43 4.52 -26.98 12.75
N ASN A 44 4.48 -26.68 11.44
CA ASN A 44 4.00 -25.42 10.85
C ASN A 44 2.56 -25.52 10.31
N ASP A 45 1.79 -26.53 10.73
CA ASP A 45 0.39 -26.65 10.30
C ASP A 45 -0.52 -25.82 11.20
N LYS A 46 -1.22 -24.86 10.59
CA LYS A 46 -2.23 -24.02 11.24
C LYS A 46 -3.26 -24.86 12.00
N LYS A 47 -3.73 -25.97 11.41
CA LYS A 47 -4.73 -26.85 12.02
C LYS A 47 -4.23 -27.52 13.30
N ALA A 48 -2.92 -27.76 13.40
CA ALA A 48 -2.30 -28.32 14.58
C ALA A 48 -2.07 -27.28 15.68
N ILE A 49 -1.84 -26.01 15.32
CA ILE A 49 -1.52 -24.92 16.26
C ILE A 49 -2.79 -24.36 16.92
N VAL A 50 -3.87 -24.20 16.15
CA VAL A 50 -5.14 -23.59 16.62
C VAL A 50 -5.68 -24.24 17.90
N PRO A 51 -5.74 -25.59 18.04
CA PRO A 51 -6.21 -26.24 19.25
C PRO A 51 -5.48 -25.81 20.53
N TYR A 52 -4.16 -25.59 20.49
CA TYR A 52 -3.38 -25.16 21.65
C TYR A 52 -3.81 -23.77 22.16
N LEU A 53 -4.13 -22.86 21.24
CA LEU A 53 -4.63 -21.53 21.59
C LEU A 53 -6.10 -21.57 22.02
N THR A 54 -6.94 -22.41 21.43
CA THR A 54 -8.35 -22.50 21.83
C THR A 54 -8.56 -23.22 23.16
N MET A 55 -7.70 -24.19 23.48
CA MET A 55 -7.75 -24.90 24.77
C MET A 55 -7.12 -24.10 25.92
N SER A 56 -6.43 -23.00 25.61
CA SER A 56 -5.87 -22.10 26.59
C SER A 56 -6.67 -20.81 26.66
N LEU A 57 -6.83 -20.26 27.87
CA LEU A 57 -7.44 -18.94 28.01
C LEU A 57 -6.43 -17.90 27.52
N LEU A 58 -6.84 -17.02 26.59
CA LEU A 58 -6.05 -15.86 26.23
C LEU A 58 -6.16 -14.79 27.33
N SER A 59 -5.03 -14.17 27.68
CA SER A 59 -5.08 -12.94 28.46
C SER A 59 -5.59 -11.79 27.58
N PRO A 60 -6.13 -10.71 28.18
CA PRO A 60 -6.56 -9.54 27.41
C PRO A 60 -5.48 -9.02 26.46
N LYS A 61 -4.23 -8.94 26.92
CA LYS A 61 -3.09 -8.45 26.11
C LYS A 61 -2.78 -9.33 24.90
N GLU A 62 -2.87 -10.65 25.05
CA GLU A 62 -2.61 -11.57 23.93
C GLU A 62 -3.76 -11.55 22.92
N PHE A 63 -4.98 -11.34 23.41
CA PHE A 63 -6.14 -11.15 22.54
C PHE A 63 -6.06 -9.82 21.79
N GLU A 64 -5.66 -8.75 22.46
CA GLU A 64 -5.34 -7.45 21.84
C GLU A 64 -4.23 -7.60 20.78
N GLU A 65 -3.15 -8.34 21.06
CA GLU A 65 -2.07 -8.61 20.10
C GLU A 65 -2.60 -9.32 18.84
N LEU A 66 -3.50 -10.31 18.98
CA LEU A 66 -4.15 -10.97 17.83
C LEU A 66 -5.08 -10.03 17.06
N GLN A 67 -5.82 -9.15 17.75
CA GLN A 67 -6.65 -8.13 17.11
C GLN A 67 -5.80 -7.11 16.36
N GLU A 68 -4.68 -6.68 16.93
CA GLU A 68 -3.74 -5.74 16.29
C GLU A 68 -3.09 -6.35 15.05
N LEU A 69 -2.72 -7.64 15.09
CA LEU A 69 -2.22 -8.37 13.91
C LEU A 69 -3.26 -8.43 12.79
N GLN A 70 -4.54 -8.54 13.15
CA GLN A 70 -5.63 -8.45 12.16
C GLN A 70 -5.69 -7.04 11.56
N LYS A 71 -5.72 -6.01 12.41
CA LYS A 71 -5.81 -4.60 11.98
C LYS A 71 -4.62 -4.15 11.14
N THR A 72 -3.38 -4.44 11.55
CA THR A 72 -2.16 -3.93 10.89
C THR A 72 -1.99 -4.37 9.43
N LYS A 73 -2.55 -5.51 9.02
CA LYS A 73 -2.51 -5.95 7.61
C LYS A 73 -3.72 -5.47 6.82
N GLU A 74 -4.91 -5.42 7.43
CA GLU A 74 -6.14 -4.94 6.79
C GLU A 74 -6.17 -3.40 6.64
N ASP A 75 -5.49 -2.65 7.53
CA ASP A 75 -5.46 -1.17 7.56
C ASP A 75 -4.15 -0.57 7.02
N SER A 76 -3.33 -1.35 6.32
CA SER A 76 -2.09 -0.81 5.73
C SER A 76 -2.42 0.31 4.74
N LEU A 77 -1.82 1.48 4.97
CA LEU A 77 -2.08 2.68 4.18
C LEU A 77 -1.41 2.54 2.82
N LYS A 78 -2.20 2.62 1.75
CA LYS A 78 -1.75 2.52 0.36
C LYS A 78 -1.96 3.83 -0.36
N PHE A 79 -0.97 4.21 -1.17
CA PHE A 79 -0.98 5.45 -1.94
C PHE A 79 -1.05 5.15 -3.43
N ARG A 80 -1.86 5.93 -4.14
CA ARG A 80 -1.78 6.10 -5.61
C ARG A 80 -1.74 7.57 -5.94
N ASN A 81 -0.85 7.93 -6.85
CA ASN A 81 -0.69 9.28 -7.35
C ASN A 81 -1.07 9.35 -8.83
N LYS A 82 -1.77 10.43 -9.19
CA LYS A 82 -1.95 10.90 -10.57
C LYS A 82 -1.53 12.36 -10.62
N SER A 83 -0.86 12.78 -11.68
CA SER A 83 -0.65 14.21 -11.91
C SER A 83 -1.14 14.64 -13.28
N VAL A 84 -1.43 15.93 -13.44
CA VAL A 84 -1.89 16.51 -14.70
C VAL A 84 -1.42 17.94 -14.84
N GLU A 85 -1.05 18.35 -16.05
CA GLU A 85 -0.73 19.75 -16.33
C GLU A 85 -2.02 20.58 -16.40
N SER A 86 -2.02 21.71 -15.72
CA SER A 86 -3.07 22.71 -15.73
C SER A 86 -2.83 23.74 -16.83
N ASN A 87 -3.91 24.09 -17.52
CA ASN A 87 -3.91 25.09 -18.59
C ASN A 87 -4.00 26.53 -18.06
N SER A 88 -4.39 26.74 -16.79
CA SER A 88 -4.65 28.07 -16.24
C SER A 88 -3.88 28.36 -14.95
N SER A 89 -3.83 29.63 -14.55
CA SER A 89 -3.31 30.06 -13.24
C SER A 89 -4.40 30.15 -12.17
N THR A 90 -5.62 29.69 -12.46
CA THR A 90 -6.78 29.81 -11.54
C THR A 90 -6.57 28.94 -10.30
N ASN A 91 -7.03 29.39 -9.14
CA ASN A 91 -6.88 28.64 -7.90
C ASN A 91 -7.79 27.40 -7.90
N LEU A 92 -7.31 26.33 -7.25
CA LEU A 92 -8.03 25.06 -7.22
C LEU A 92 -9.40 25.15 -6.52
N ASN A 93 -9.51 25.99 -5.48
CA ASN A 93 -10.76 26.19 -4.73
C ASN A 93 -11.89 26.86 -5.54
N GLU A 94 -11.57 27.53 -6.64
CA GLU A 94 -12.55 28.11 -7.57
C GLU A 94 -12.96 27.10 -8.66
N LEU A 95 -12.14 26.06 -8.87
CA LEU A 95 -12.27 25.10 -9.94
C LEU A 95 -12.99 23.82 -9.53
N VAL A 96 -13.02 23.46 -8.25
CA VAL A 96 -13.67 22.25 -7.74
C VAL A 96 -14.69 22.63 -6.69
N ASP A 97 -15.94 22.19 -6.87
CA ASP A 97 -16.99 22.41 -5.89
C ASP A 97 -16.73 21.61 -4.60
N THR A 98 -16.90 22.24 -3.43
CA THR A 98 -16.69 21.57 -2.15
C THR A 98 -17.71 20.48 -1.88
N ASP A 99 -18.90 20.60 -2.47
CA ASP A 99 -20.03 19.69 -2.33
C ASP A 99 -20.21 18.77 -3.54
N LEU A 100 -19.17 18.61 -4.38
CA LEU A 100 -19.17 17.74 -5.56
C LEU A 100 -19.53 16.27 -5.28
N VAL A 101 -19.31 15.84 -4.04
CA VAL A 101 -19.43 14.44 -3.60
C VAL A 101 -20.79 14.19 -2.97
N ASP A 102 -21.68 13.62 -3.77
CA ASP A 102 -22.92 13.02 -3.28
C ASP A 102 -22.65 11.62 -2.70
N VAL A 103 -22.75 11.49 -1.37
CA VAL A 103 -22.51 10.26 -0.62
C VAL A 103 -23.56 9.19 -0.96
N ASP A 104 -24.84 9.56 -1.06
CA ASP A 104 -25.94 8.62 -1.34
C ASP A 104 -25.76 7.97 -2.72
N VAL A 105 -25.32 8.76 -3.70
CA VAL A 105 -24.98 8.24 -5.04
C VAL A 105 -23.81 7.27 -4.98
N ILE A 106 -22.78 7.53 -4.17
CA ILE A 106 -21.61 6.64 -4.05
C ILE A 106 -21.99 5.34 -3.32
N GLU A 107 -22.75 5.42 -2.22
CA GLU A 107 -23.24 4.23 -1.50
C GLU A 107 -24.08 3.33 -2.41
N SER A 108 -24.93 3.91 -3.27
CA SER A 108 -25.72 3.13 -4.23
C SER A 108 -24.89 2.33 -5.24
N GLN A 109 -23.63 2.71 -5.45
CA GLN A 109 -22.72 2.06 -6.38
C GLN A 109 -21.83 0.99 -5.72
N ILE A 110 -21.76 0.98 -4.39
CA ILE A 110 -20.86 0.13 -3.62
C ILE A 110 -21.66 -0.62 -2.56
N ASN A 111 -21.90 -1.90 -2.82
CA ASN A 111 -22.68 -2.75 -1.92
C ASN A 111 -22.02 -2.90 -0.54
N ASP A 112 -22.87 -3.00 0.49
CA ASP A 112 -22.50 -3.36 1.87
C ASP A 112 -21.56 -2.38 2.60
N CYS A 113 -21.45 -1.15 2.11
CA CYS A 113 -20.70 -0.07 2.74
C CYS A 113 -21.61 1.08 3.17
N THR A 114 -21.28 1.71 4.29
CA THR A 114 -21.97 2.89 4.84
C THR A 114 -20.95 3.93 5.26
N PHE A 115 -21.18 5.20 4.95
CA PHE A 115 -20.31 6.29 5.37
C PHE A 115 -20.57 6.64 6.83
N ASN A 116 -19.48 6.71 7.61
CA ASN A 116 -19.53 7.11 9.02
C ASN A 116 -19.32 8.61 9.22
N THR A 117 -18.86 9.31 8.18
CA THR A 117 -18.48 10.72 8.20
C THR A 117 -18.85 11.40 6.88
N ASP A 118 -19.13 12.70 6.92
CA ASP A 118 -19.35 13.50 5.71
C ASP A 118 -18.12 13.46 4.79
N ALA A 119 -18.34 13.26 3.50
CA ALA A 119 -17.31 13.16 2.48
C ALA A 119 -17.23 14.46 1.64
N ASN A 120 -16.96 15.60 2.29
CA ASN A 120 -16.85 16.89 1.62
C ASN A 120 -15.39 17.37 1.50
N PHE A 121 -15.09 18.16 0.47
CA PHE A 121 -13.76 18.74 0.33
C PHE A 121 -13.54 19.87 1.34
N LYS A 122 -12.47 19.75 2.10
CA LYS A 122 -11.94 20.78 3.00
C LYS A 122 -10.88 21.58 2.27
N VAL A 123 -11.07 22.89 2.19
CA VAL A 123 -10.08 23.82 1.64
C VAL A 123 -9.00 24.04 2.70
N VAL A 124 -7.79 23.53 2.46
CA VAL A 124 -6.63 23.79 3.35
C VAL A 124 -5.94 25.09 2.98
N ASN A 125 -5.81 25.34 1.68
CA ASN A 125 -5.44 26.65 1.12
C ASN A 125 -6.04 26.78 -0.29
N SER A 126 -5.85 27.93 -0.94
CA SER A 126 -6.42 28.21 -2.28
C SER A 126 -6.09 27.14 -3.34
N ASN A 127 -4.98 26.42 -3.19
CA ASN A 127 -4.52 25.41 -4.15
C ASN A 127 -4.45 23.99 -3.57
N LYS A 128 -5.03 23.76 -2.39
CA LYS A 128 -4.99 22.47 -1.71
C LYS A 128 -6.35 22.10 -1.13
N LEU A 129 -6.95 21.05 -1.69
CA LEU A 129 -8.23 20.49 -1.29
C LEU A 129 -8.03 19.09 -0.73
N ILE A 130 -8.69 18.79 0.38
CA ILE A 130 -8.55 17.50 1.07
C ILE A 130 -9.94 16.97 1.42
N ILE A 131 -10.23 15.75 1.02
CA ILE A 131 -11.40 15.00 1.47
C ILE A 131 -10.91 13.78 2.26
N GLU A 132 -11.49 13.56 3.44
CA GLU A 132 -11.14 12.45 4.32
C GLU A 132 -12.45 11.87 4.86
N TYR A 133 -12.64 10.57 4.71
CA TYR A 133 -13.87 9.89 5.08
C TYR A 133 -13.58 8.51 5.69
N GLU A 134 -14.49 8.03 6.53
CA GLU A 134 -14.51 6.68 7.07
C GLU A 134 -15.75 5.95 6.57
N ILE A 135 -15.58 4.70 6.13
CA ILE A 135 -16.69 3.80 5.80
C ILE A 135 -16.70 2.60 6.75
N SER A 136 -17.89 2.06 6.98
CA SER A 136 -18.13 0.79 7.64
C SER A 136 -18.64 -0.22 6.62
N ARG A 137 -17.95 -1.36 6.52
CA ARG A 137 -18.41 -2.53 5.76
C ARG A 137 -19.00 -3.55 6.71
N THR A 138 -20.22 -3.98 6.44
CA THR A 138 -20.85 -5.08 7.17
C THR A 138 -20.64 -6.37 6.40
N ASP A 139 -19.97 -7.34 7.02
CA ASP A 139 -19.77 -8.66 6.43
C ASP A 139 -20.56 -9.69 7.24
N TRP A 140 -21.73 -10.06 6.72
CA TRP A 140 -22.61 -11.05 7.35
C TRP A 140 -22.01 -12.46 7.40
N ASN A 141 -20.94 -12.71 6.63
CA ASN A 141 -20.18 -13.96 6.67
C ASN A 141 -19.01 -13.90 7.67
N LYS A 142 -18.67 -12.71 8.20
CA LYS A 142 -17.72 -12.59 9.32
C LYS A 142 -18.37 -13.02 10.63
N ASP A 143 -17.52 -13.60 11.46
CA ASP A 143 -17.84 -14.10 12.79
C ASP A 143 -18.62 -13.06 13.62
N TRP A 144 -19.62 -13.52 14.37
CA TRP A 144 -20.65 -12.76 15.12
C TRP A 144 -20.10 -11.68 16.10
N ALA A 145 -18.79 -11.68 16.30
CA ALA A 145 -18.05 -10.80 17.18
C ALA A 145 -17.45 -9.58 16.43
N ASN A 146 -17.24 -9.66 15.12
CA ASN A 146 -16.63 -8.61 14.28
C ASN A 146 -17.39 -8.45 12.94
N ALA A 147 -18.69 -8.19 12.99
CA ALA A 147 -19.54 -8.03 11.81
C ALA A 147 -19.22 -6.76 11.01
N GLU A 148 -18.67 -5.73 11.66
CA GLU A 148 -18.40 -4.43 11.06
C GLU A 148 -16.89 -4.18 11.00
N SER A 149 -16.39 -3.72 9.85
CA SER A 149 -14.99 -3.33 9.67
C SER A 149 -14.96 -1.89 9.18
N LYS A 150 -14.15 -1.05 9.84
CA LYS A 150 -14.00 0.37 9.51
C LYS A 150 -12.78 0.59 8.63
N PHE A 151 -12.93 1.36 7.56
CA PHE A 151 -11.88 1.67 6.60
C PHE A 151 -11.82 3.16 6.35
N ASN A 152 -10.61 3.68 6.10
CA ASN A 152 -10.39 5.11 5.89
C ASN A 152 -9.99 5.36 4.44
N GLY A 153 -10.60 6.37 3.83
CA GLY A 153 -10.21 6.89 2.52
C GLY A 153 -9.87 8.37 2.61
N ARG A 154 -8.93 8.81 1.77
CA ARG A 154 -8.54 10.21 1.68
C ARG A 154 -8.09 10.54 0.27
N ILE A 155 -8.48 11.71 -0.23
CA ILE A 155 -7.92 12.29 -1.46
C ILE A 155 -7.38 13.67 -1.13
N GLU A 156 -6.17 13.92 -1.58
CA GLU A 156 -5.51 15.21 -1.54
C GLU A 156 -5.28 15.68 -2.97
N ILE A 157 -5.72 16.91 -3.25
CA ILE A 157 -5.57 17.56 -4.55
C ILE A 157 -4.78 18.83 -4.30
N GLU A 158 -3.61 18.93 -4.92
CA GLU A 158 -2.72 20.07 -4.76
C GLU A 158 -2.27 20.58 -6.13
N LYS A 159 -2.45 21.89 -6.36
CA LYS A 159 -1.99 22.59 -7.55
C LYS A 159 -0.73 23.38 -7.24
N ASP A 160 0.35 23.08 -7.94
CA ASP A 160 1.55 23.90 -7.94
C ASP A 160 1.43 24.97 -9.04
N ILE A 161 1.44 26.23 -8.64
CA ILE A 161 1.33 27.38 -9.56
C ILE A 161 2.59 27.51 -10.43
N ALA A 162 3.77 27.17 -9.89
CA ALA A 162 5.04 27.37 -10.57
C ALA A 162 5.23 26.36 -11.71
N THR A 163 4.94 25.08 -11.44
CA THR A 163 5.03 24.01 -12.43
C THR A 163 3.74 23.83 -13.24
N LYS A 164 2.64 24.48 -12.82
CA LYS A 164 1.28 24.25 -13.31
C LYS A 164 0.85 22.79 -13.22
N GLU A 165 1.42 22.01 -12.30
CA GLU A 165 1.07 20.60 -12.11
C GLU A 165 -0.02 20.49 -11.03
N ILE A 166 -1.12 19.80 -11.33
CA ILE A 166 -2.12 19.36 -10.34
C ILE A 166 -1.81 17.92 -10.00
N SER A 167 -1.56 17.66 -8.72
CA SER A 167 -1.32 16.33 -8.16
C SER A 167 -2.55 15.83 -7.41
N PHE A 168 -2.87 14.55 -7.60
CA PHE A 168 -3.95 13.83 -6.94
C PHE A 168 -3.35 12.66 -6.18
N VAL A 169 -3.29 12.76 -4.86
CA VAL A 169 -2.81 11.70 -3.98
C VAL A 169 -4.01 11.04 -3.32
N SER A 170 -4.23 9.76 -3.62
CA SER A 170 -5.30 8.95 -3.02
C SER A 170 -4.72 7.98 -2.00
N GLU A 171 -5.25 8.02 -0.78
CA GLU A 171 -4.96 7.10 0.31
C GLU A 171 -6.16 6.18 0.52
N TYR A 172 -5.91 4.88 0.61
CA TYR A 172 -6.95 3.88 0.84
C TYR A 172 -6.41 2.74 1.72
N THR A 173 -7.31 2.12 2.47
CA THR A 173 -7.01 0.97 3.34
C THR A 173 -7.64 -0.32 2.82
N SER A 174 -8.77 -0.22 2.10
CA SER A 174 -9.50 -1.36 1.53
C SER A 174 -9.79 -1.18 0.03
N ILE A 175 -10.29 -2.25 -0.61
CA ILE A 175 -10.70 -2.23 -2.01
C ILE A 175 -11.89 -1.29 -2.21
N GLU A 176 -12.81 -1.24 -1.25
CA GLU A 176 -13.97 -0.36 -1.30
C GLU A 176 -13.54 1.10 -1.19
N THR A 177 -12.61 1.44 -0.29
CA THR A 177 -12.07 2.80 -0.23
C THR A 177 -11.26 3.17 -1.50
N GLU A 178 -10.63 2.19 -2.16
CA GLU A 178 -9.96 2.37 -3.45
C GLU A 178 -10.97 2.73 -4.56
N GLU A 179 -12.10 2.02 -4.59
CA GLU A 179 -13.18 2.24 -5.55
C GLU A 179 -13.87 3.59 -5.35
N ILE A 180 -14.21 3.93 -4.09
CA ILE A 180 -14.75 5.25 -3.73
C ILE A 180 -13.81 6.37 -4.17
N ASN A 181 -12.52 6.24 -3.87
CA ASN A 181 -11.53 7.23 -4.28
C ASN A 181 -11.50 7.39 -5.81
N GLY A 182 -11.59 6.29 -6.56
CA GLY A 182 -11.68 6.30 -8.02
C GLY A 182 -12.90 7.05 -8.53
N LEU A 183 -14.08 6.82 -7.93
CA LEU A 183 -15.32 7.52 -8.29
C LEU A 183 -15.23 9.02 -8.03
N ILE A 184 -14.70 9.43 -6.86
CA ILE A 184 -14.53 10.84 -6.50
C ILE A 184 -13.53 11.51 -7.46
N LEU A 185 -12.37 10.90 -7.70
CA LEU A 185 -11.37 11.43 -8.62
C LEU A 185 -11.92 11.58 -10.05
N ASN A 186 -12.72 10.62 -10.52
CA ASN A 186 -13.35 10.71 -11.84
C ASN A 186 -14.32 11.88 -11.94
N LYS A 187 -15.09 12.16 -10.88
CA LYS A 187 -15.96 13.35 -10.80
C LYS A 187 -15.14 14.64 -10.86
N VAL A 188 -14.06 14.74 -10.07
CA VAL A 188 -13.19 15.93 -10.07
C VAL A 188 -12.53 16.14 -11.43
N ILE A 189 -11.95 15.09 -12.01
CA ILE A 189 -11.32 15.16 -13.34
C ILE A 189 -12.35 15.61 -14.39
N LYS A 190 -13.59 15.13 -14.30
CA LYS A 190 -14.67 15.56 -15.20
C LYS A 190 -14.99 17.05 -15.05
N GLU A 191 -15.12 17.56 -13.83
CA GLU A 191 -15.37 18.99 -13.58
C GLU A 191 -14.22 19.86 -14.11
N LEU A 192 -12.97 19.47 -13.87
CA LEU A 192 -11.80 20.17 -14.38
C LEU A 192 -11.76 20.17 -15.91
N LYS A 193 -12.17 19.07 -16.57
CA LYS A 193 -12.30 19.00 -18.03
C LYS A 193 -13.40 19.93 -18.55
N GLU A 194 -14.58 19.96 -17.90
CA GLU A 194 -15.69 20.82 -18.29
C GLU A 194 -15.33 22.32 -18.18
N LYS A 195 -14.48 22.67 -17.21
CA LYS A 195 -13.92 24.02 -17.05
C LYS A 195 -12.71 24.31 -17.95
N ASN A 196 -12.33 23.39 -18.85
CA ASN A 196 -11.15 23.47 -19.74
C ASN A 196 -9.81 23.64 -18.99
N GLU A 197 -9.76 23.23 -17.73
CA GLU A 197 -8.56 23.37 -16.89
C GLU A 197 -7.50 22.33 -17.25
N ILE A 198 -7.92 21.12 -17.68
CA ILE A 198 -7.02 19.99 -17.98
C ILE A 198 -7.38 19.33 -19.31
N GLU A 199 -6.39 18.77 -19.99
CA GLU A 199 -6.56 17.94 -21.18
C GLU A 199 -6.37 16.45 -20.85
N GLU A 200 -7.19 15.57 -21.43
CA GLU A 200 -7.18 14.13 -21.11
C GLU A 200 -5.85 13.44 -21.40
N LYS A 201 -5.10 13.89 -22.41
CA LYS A 201 -3.79 13.32 -22.76
C LYS A 201 -2.68 13.67 -21.77
N LYS A 202 -2.91 14.60 -20.84
CA LYS A 202 -1.88 15.12 -19.92
C LYS A 202 -1.94 14.50 -18.53
N ILE A 203 -2.84 13.54 -18.29
CA ILE A 203 -2.91 12.84 -17.00
C ILE A 203 -1.81 11.79 -16.96
N LEU A 204 -0.82 12.01 -16.12
CA LEU A 204 0.28 11.12 -15.84
C LEU A 204 -0.09 10.20 -14.67
N GLU A 205 -0.29 8.92 -14.98
CA GLU A 205 -0.45 7.82 -14.01
C GLU A 205 0.61 6.77 -14.34
N ILE A 206 1.50 6.47 -13.38
CA ILE A 206 2.56 5.48 -13.60
C ILE A 206 1.94 4.09 -13.65
N THR A 207 2.06 3.43 -14.80
CA THR A 207 1.58 2.07 -15.04
C THR A 207 2.71 1.15 -15.47
N SER A 208 2.50 -0.16 -15.34
CA SER A 208 3.48 -1.16 -15.78
C SER A 208 3.70 -1.18 -17.30
N ASP A 209 2.76 -0.62 -18.06
CA ASP A 209 2.84 -0.51 -19.53
C ASP A 209 3.78 0.62 -19.96
N ASP A 210 4.06 1.58 -19.07
CA ASP A 210 5.01 2.65 -19.32
C ASP A 210 6.47 2.17 -19.28
N PHE A 211 6.73 0.89 -18.98
CA PHE A 211 8.08 0.37 -18.84
C PHE A 211 8.28 -0.91 -19.65
N THR A 212 9.43 -0.99 -20.34
CA THR A 212 10.01 -2.29 -20.68
C THR A 212 10.41 -3.05 -19.39
N ASN A 213 10.66 -4.36 -19.49
CA ASN A 213 11.10 -5.11 -18.30
C ASN A 213 12.42 -4.54 -17.73
N GLU A 214 13.34 -4.11 -18.59
CA GLU A 214 14.61 -3.50 -18.19
C GLU A 214 14.40 -2.16 -17.50
N GLU A 215 13.61 -1.25 -18.09
CA GLU A 215 13.25 0.03 -17.46
C GLU A 215 12.53 -0.18 -16.13
N ARG A 216 11.71 -1.23 -16.00
CA ARG A 216 11.03 -1.57 -14.74
C ARG A 216 12.02 -1.98 -13.66
N PHE A 217 13.02 -2.79 -14.01
CA PHE A 217 14.11 -3.12 -13.08
C PHE A 217 14.87 -1.86 -12.69
N GLU A 218 15.24 -1.01 -13.66
CA GLU A 218 15.94 0.23 -13.40
C GLU A 218 15.15 1.17 -12.48
N PHE A 219 13.87 1.39 -12.76
CA PHE A 219 12.98 2.23 -11.96
C PHE A 219 12.79 1.73 -10.54
N LEU A 220 12.46 0.45 -10.34
CA LEU A 220 12.22 -0.05 -8.99
C LEU A 220 13.53 -0.12 -8.18
N LEU A 221 14.67 -0.40 -8.81
CA LEU A 221 15.96 -0.41 -8.15
C LEU A 221 16.51 1.00 -7.90
N SER A 222 16.17 2.00 -8.71
CA SER A 222 16.58 3.39 -8.48
C SER A 222 16.01 3.96 -7.19
N LEU A 223 14.91 3.39 -6.69
CA LEU A 223 14.33 3.73 -5.40
C LEU A 223 15.11 3.12 -4.22
N THR A 224 15.99 2.14 -4.42
CA THR A 224 16.75 1.46 -3.35
C THR A 224 18.00 2.23 -2.89
N LYS A 225 17.86 3.55 -2.73
CA LYS A 225 18.92 4.49 -2.32
C LYS A 225 18.37 5.57 -1.40
N ASP A 226 19.24 6.42 -0.86
CA ASP A 226 18.81 7.58 -0.07
C ASP A 226 17.95 8.52 -0.92
N SER A 227 16.89 9.07 -0.33
CA SER A 227 16.10 10.12 -0.99
C SER A 227 16.98 11.36 -1.23
N PRO A 228 16.74 12.14 -2.30
CA PRO A 228 17.55 13.32 -2.63
C PRO A 228 17.68 14.33 -1.49
N ASN A 229 16.62 14.46 -0.68
CA ASN A 229 16.56 15.35 0.48
C ASN A 229 17.08 14.72 1.80
N SER A 230 17.58 13.48 1.76
CA SER A 230 18.07 12.71 2.91
C SER A 230 17.05 12.48 4.04
N LEU A 231 15.77 12.73 3.80
CA LEU A 231 14.70 12.46 4.77
C LEU A 231 14.39 10.97 4.89
N LEU A 232 14.64 10.19 3.82
CA LEU A 232 14.58 8.74 3.81
C LEU A 232 15.99 8.20 3.50
N LYS A 233 16.60 7.55 4.48
CA LYS A 233 17.92 6.92 4.35
C LYS A 233 17.75 5.42 4.16
N TYR A 234 18.27 4.91 3.06
CA TYR A 234 18.25 3.49 2.75
C TYR A 234 18.98 2.69 3.84
N LYS A 235 18.39 1.57 4.27
CA LYS A 235 19.03 0.62 5.19
C LYS A 235 19.30 -0.71 4.53
N SER A 236 18.25 -1.37 4.09
CA SER A 236 18.34 -2.70 3.51
C SER A 236 17.10 -3.02 2.68
N VAL A 237 17.26 -3.87 1.67
CA VAL A 237 16.11 -4.49 1.02
C VAL A 237 15.70 -5.71 1.81
N ARG A 238 14.42 -5.75 2.18
CA ARG A 238 13.81 -6.84 2.93
C ARG A 238 13.38 -7.94 1.99
N ASN A 239 12.57 -7.62 0.99
CA ASN A 239 12.04 -8.60 0.06
C ASN A 239 12.08 -8.07 -1.38
N ILE A 240 12.28 -8.97 -2.33
CA ILE A 240 12.07 -8.72 -3.75
C ILE A 240 11.13 -9.79 -4.29
N GLU A 241 10.12 -9.37 -5.05
CA GLU A 241 9.27 -10.27 -5.81
C GLU A 241 9.61 -10.20 -7.30
N ILE A 242 10.08 -11.31 -7.87
CA ILE A 242 10.33 -11.48 -9.31
C ILE A 242 9.49 -12.63 -9.87
N GLY A 243 9.22 -12.62 -11.17
CA GLY A 243 8.59 -13.74 -11.86
C GLY A 243 8.98 -13.79 -13.34
N PRO A 244 8.78 -14.92 -14.01
CA PRO A 244 9.11 -15.05 -15.43
C PRO A 244 8.14 -14.23 -16.28
N ASP A 245 8.66 -13.55 -17.31
CA ASP A 245 7.81 -12.94 -18.33
C ASP A 245 7.33 -14.00 -19.32
N LYS A 246 6.09 -14.45 -19.12
CA LYS A 246 5.45 -15.47 -19.98
C LYS A 246 5.17 -15.00 -21.41
N THR A 247 5.33 -13.71 -21.70
CA THR A 247 5.16 -13.15 -23.04
C THR A 247 6.45 -13.21 -23.87
N THR A 248 7.61 -13.40 -23.22
CA THR A 248 8.90 -13.47 -23.90
C THR A 248 9.23 -14.91 -24.33
N ASN A 249 9.64 -15.10 -25.58
CA ASN A 249 10.21 -16.36 -26.07
C ASN A 249 11.71 -16.48 -25.74
N LEU A 250 12.21 -15.64 -24.83
CA LEU A 250 13.59 -15.64 -24.37
C LEU A 250 13.81 -16.87 -23.49
N HIS A 251 14.13 -17.98 -24.13
CA HIS A 251 14.81 -19.09 -23.45
C HIS A 251 16.19 -18.57 -23.07
N LEU A 252 16.40 -18.28 -21.80
CA LEU A 252 17.72 -17.98 -21.26
C LEU A 252 18.56 -19.26 -21.36
N THR A 253 19.24 -19.42 -22.49
CA THR A 253 19.93 -20.66 -22.90
C THR A 253 21.20 -20.95 -22.11
N GLN A 254 21.65 -20.04 -21.24
CA GLN A 254 22.99 -20.09 -20.64
C GLN A 254 23.07 -20.10 -19.10
N SER A 255 21.96 -20.16 -18.34
CA SER A 255 22.09 -20.30 -16.89
C SER A 255 20.94 -21.07 -16.24
N THR A 256 21.28 -21.66 -15.11
CA THR A 256 20.49 -22.45 -14.15
C THR A 256 19.31 -21.64 -13.59
N ILE A 257 18.38 -21.22 -14.45
CA ILE A 257 17.20 -20.48 -14.01
C ILE A 257 16.21 -21.48 -13.44
N ILE A 258 16.04 -21.41 -12.12
CA ILE A 258 15.10 -22.22 -11.33
C ILE A 258 13.63 -21.80 -11.62
N LEU A 259 13.41 -20.82 -12.50
CA LEU A 259 12.10 -20.30 -12.90
C LEU A 259 11.66 -20.96 -14.21
N ASP A 260 11.18 -22.20 -14.15
CA ASP A 260 10.43 -22.76 -15.28
C ASP A 260 9.05 -22.07 -15.42
N ASN A 261 8.32 -22.37 -16.49
CA ASN A 261 6.98 -21.81 -16.71
C ASN A 261 5.93 -22.19 -15.63
N SER A 262 6.25 -23.15 -14.75
CA SER A 262 5.40 -23.53 -13.61
C SER A 262 5.56 -22.57 -12.43
N VAL A 263 6.69 -21.86 -12.33
CA VAL A 263 6.90 -20.87 -11.27
C VAL A 263 6.16 -19.58 -11.59
N LYS A 264 5.24 -19.19 -10.70
CA LYS A 264 4.45 -17.96 -10.83
C LYS A 264 5.25 -16.72 -10.44
N ASN A 265 5.91 -16.77 -9.29
CA ASN A 265 6.79 -15.73 -8.76
C ASN A 265 7.71 -16.33 -7.68
N ILE A 266 8.88 -15.72 -7.50
CA ILE A 266 9.80 -15.97 -6.39
C ILE A 266 9.81 -14.73 -5.51
N ILE A 267 9.79 -14.96 -4.20
CA ILE A 267 10.05 -13.94 -3.19
C ILE A 267 11.43 -14.22 -2.62
N ILE A 268 12.37 -13.31 -2.85
CA ILE A 268 13.72 -13.38 -2.30
C ILE A 268 13.74 -12.48 -1.07
N ASN A 269 13.94 -13.08 0.11
CA ASN A 269 14.08 -12.33 1.35
C ASN A 269 15.56 -12.03 1.57
N GLY A 270 15.90 -10.76 1.71
CA GLY A 270 17.22 -10.30 2.11
C GLY A 270 17.50 -10.61 3.57
N GLU A 271 18.69 -11.13 3.85
CA GLU A 271 19.19 -11.21 5.22
C GLU A 271 19.48 -9.79 5.75
N LYS A 272 19.25 -9.58 7.05
CA LYS A 272 19.36 -8.25 7.66
C LYS A 272 20.80 -7.73 7.54
N GLY A 273 21.00 -6.67 6.75
CA GLY A 273 22.31 -6.03 6.58
C GLY A 273 23.06 -6.45 5.31
N GLU A 274 22.53 -7.41 4.55
CA GLU A 274 23.07 -7.80 3.24
C GLU A 274 22.49 -6.90 2.14
N THR A 275 23.31 -6.61 1.12
CA THR A 275 22.92 -5.76 -0.02
C THR A 275 22.33 -6.58 -1.15
N LEU A 276 21.57 -5.92 -2.02
CA LEU A 276 21.05 -6.49 -3.27
C LEU A 276 22.14 -6.96 -4.24
N GLN A 277 23.38 -6.52 -4.04
CA GLN A 277 24.49 -6.75 -4.95
C GLN A 277 24.83 -8.25 -5.10
N ASN A 278 24.40 -9.07 -4.14
CA ASN A 278 24.63 -10.50 -4.14
C ASN A 278 23.53 -11.30 -4.90
N ILE A 279 22.43 -10.65 -5.31
CA ILE A 279 21.33 -11.34 -6.01
C ILE A 279 21.56 -11.25 -7.53
N GLU A 280 21.98 -12.35 -8.12
CA GLU A 280 22.30 -12.46 -9.56
C GLU A 280 21.16 -11.97 -10.46
N TYR A 281 19.90 -12.31 -10.16
CA TYR A 281 18.72 -11.87 -10.94
C TYR A 281 18.47 -10.37 -10.89
N VAL A 282 19.05 -9.67 -9.90
CA VAL A 282 18.89 -8.23 -9.70
C VAL A 282 20.05 -7.47 -10.33
N THR A 283 21.28 -7.97 -10.19
CA THR A 283 22.48 -7.29 -10.68
C THR A 283 22.79 -7.56 -12.15
N ASN A 284 22.48 -8.74 -12.65
CA ASN A 284 22.81 -9.13 -14.01
C ASN A 284 21.66 -8.76 -14.98
N LYS A 285 21.91 -7.75 -15.81
CA LYS A 285 20.96 -7.23 -16.80
C LYS A 285 20.46 -8.26 -17.81
N ILE A 286 21.20 -9.36 -18.03
CA ILE A 286 20.76 -10.44 -18.93
C ILE A 286 19.38 -11.00 -18.51
N TYR A 287 19.09 -11.04 -17.21
CA TYR A 287 17.81 -11.54 -16.70
C TYR A 287 16.68 -10.52 -16.83
N HIS A 288 16.99 -9.22 -16.91
CA HIS A 288 15.98 -8.16 -16.85
C HIS A 288 15.07 -8.14 -18.08
N LYS A 289 15.47 -8.75 -19.21
CA LYS A 289 14.61 -8.90 -20.39
C LYS A 289 13.55 -9.98 -20.22
N ALA A 290 13.86 -11.05 -19.50
CA ALA A 290 13.03 -12.25 -19.40
C ALA A 290 12.33 -12.39 -18.03
N LEU A 291 12.71 -11.57 -17.05
CA LEU A 291 12.07 -11.50 -15.75
C LEU A 291 11.29 -10.21 -15.58
N ILE A 292 10.31 -10.26 -14.70
CA ILE A 292 9.49 -9.13 -14.29
C ILE A 292 9.76 -8.90 -12.81
N LEU A 293 10.35 -7.75 -12.49
CA LEU A 293 10.41 -7.24 -11.14
C LEU A 293 9.04 -6.67 -10.77
N ARG A 294 8.35 -7.36 -9.86
CA ARG A 294 6.99 -7.02 -9.47
C ARG A 294 6.97 -6.00 -8.35
N ALA A 295 7.70 -6.25 -7.28
CA ALA A 295 7.68 -5.40 -6.10
C ALA A 295 8.99 -5.50 -5.34
N VAL A 296 9.37 -4.41 -4.68
CA VAL A 296 10.52 -4.34 -3.80
C VAL A 296 10.06 -3.80 -2.46
N GLN A 297 10.49 -4.44 -1.38
CA GLN A 297 10.23 -4.01 -0.02
C GLN A 297 11.54 -3.56 0.62
N VAL A 298 11.60 -2.29 1.00
CA VAL A 298 12.82 -1.63 1.47
C VAL A 298 12.60 -1.08 2.87
N GLU A 299 13.62 -1.23 3.71
CA GLU A 299 13.69 -0.57 5.01
C GLU A 299 14.43 0.77 4.87
N TYR A 300 13.78 1.84 5.32
CA TYR A 300 14.37 3.17 5.42
C TYR A 300 14.43 3.64 6.86
N SER A 301 15.46 4.41 7.20
CA SER A 301 15.39 5.35 8.32
C SER A 301 14.74 6.63 7.84
N PHE A 302 13.68 7.08 8.51
CA PHE A 302 13.03 8.34 8.18
C PHE A 302 13.34 9.41 9.23
N ASN A 303 13.45 10.66 8.78
CA ASN A 303 13.54 11.84 9.62
C ASN A 303 12.68 12.93 8.99
N VAL A 304 11.39 12.95 9.34
CA VAL A 304 10.42 13.94 8.87
C VAL A 304 10.10 14.93 9.98
N VAL A 305 9.52 16.08 9.65
CA VAL A 305 9.23 17.12 10.65
C VAL A 305 8.41 16.54 11.80
N GLY A 306 9.01 16.49 12.99
CA GLY A 306 8.38 16.03 14.22
C GLY A 306 8.39 14.51 14.46
N ALA A 307 9.02 13.73 13.58
CA ALA A 307 9.05 12.28 13.65
C ALA A 307 10.34 11.69 13.06
N SER A 308 11.02 10.84 13.83
CA SER A 308 12.13 10.04 13.33
C SER A 308 11.95 8.57 13.68
N GLY A 309 12.54 7.70 12.88
CA GLY A 309 12.46 6.28 13.11
C GLY A 309 12.88 5.42 11.93
N THR A 310 12.27 4.25 11.85
CA THR A 310 12.48 3.27 10.77
C THR A 310 11.14 2.85 10.19
N CYS A 311 11.05 2.75 8.88
CA CYS A 311 9.86 2.25 8.20
C CYS A 311 10.21 1.17 7.17
N ILE A 312 9.22 0.38 6.79
CA ILE A 312 9.29 -0.55 5.68
C ILE A 312 8.28 -0.09 4.63
N ILE A 313 8.77 0.25 3.46
CA ILE A 313 7.97 0.67 2.31
C ILE A 313 8.07 -0.44 1.26
N GLU A 314 6.92 -0.86 0.76
CA GLU A 314 6.80 -1.78 -0.38
C GLU A 314 6.24 -1.02 -1.57
N PHE A 315 6.89 -1.17 -2.73
CA PHE A 315 6.49 -0.45 -3.93
C PHE A 315 6.66 -1.31 -5.18
N GLY A 316 5.82 -1.06 -6.18
CA GLY A 316 5.86 -1.77 -7.46
C GLY A 316 4.47 -1.97 -8.06
N PHE A 317 4.28 -3.09 -8.74
CA PHE A 317 3.08 -3.48 -9.47
C PHE A 317 2.47 -4.75 -8.86
N PRO A 318 1.89 -4.69 -7.64
CA PRO A 318 1.53 -5.87 -6.84
C PRO A 318 0.49 -6.80 -7.50
N HIS A 319 -0.17 -6.33 -8.55
CA HIS A 319 -1.22 -7.05 -9.27
C HIS A 319 -0.73 -7.73 -10.56
N PHE A 320 0.52 -7.51 -10.97
CA PHE A 320 1.05 -7.98 -12.26
C PHE A 320 0.90 -9.50 -12.49
N PHE A 321 1.11 -10.31 -11.44
CA PHE A 321 0.99 -11.78 -11.53
C PHE A 321 -0.37 -12.33 -11.07
N ARG A 322 -1.37 -11.49 -10.79
CA ARG A 322 -2.68 -11.94 -10.27
C ARG A 322 -3.66 -12.18 -11.41
N SER A 323 -4.36 -13.31 -11.36
CA SER A 323 -5.37 -13.67 -12.38
C SER A 323 -6.69 -12.91 -12.24
N TYR A 324 -7.06 -12.54 -11.01
CA TYR A 324 -8.38 -12.00 -10.66
C TYR A 324 -8.46 -10.47 -10.56
N LYS A 325 -7.34 -9.78 -10.30
CA LYS A 325 -7.27 -8.31 -10.21
C LYS A 325 -6.03 -7.84 -10.96
N LYS A 326 -6.25 -7.18 -12.10
CA LYS A 326 -5.20 -6.69 -13.02
C LYS A 326 -5.13 -5.16 -12.92
N SER A 327 -4.75 -4.63 -11.77
CA SER A 327 -4.28 -3.24 -11.76
C SER A 327 -2.87 -3.20 -12.36
N LYS A 328 -2.64 -2.28 -13.27
CA LYS A 328 -1.30 -2.00 -13.82
C LYS A 328 -0.65 -0.81 -13.12
N VAL A 329 -1.37 -0.14 -12.24
CA VAL A 329 -0.94 1.10 -11.60
C VAL A 329 0.15 0.81 -10.57
N PHE A 330 1.15 1.68 -10.54
CA PHE A 330 2.18 1.67 -9.52
C PHE A 330 1.57 1.94 -8.14
N GLU A 331 1.93 1.13 -7.16
CA GLU A 331 1.37 1.20 -5.80
C GLU A 331 2.51 1.27 -4.79
N VAL A 332 2.33 2.12 -3.78
CA VAL A 332 3.23 2.24 -2.63
C VAL A 332 2.44 1.92 -1.37
N THR A 333 2.97 1.02 -0.56
CA THR A 333 2.40 0.62 0.73
C THR A 333 3.42 0.83 1.84
N LEU A 334 2.98 1.48 2.92
CA LEU A 334 3.77 1.55 4.15
C LEU A 334 3.42 0.37 5.06
N ASN A 335 4.24 -0.67 5.05
CA ASN A 335 3.96 -1.93 5.74
C ASN A 335 4.17 -1.82 7.25
N LYS A 336 5.24 -1.15 7.68
CA LYS A 336 5.59 -0.99 9.10
C LYS A 336 6.24 0.37 9.34
N LEU A 337 5.98 0.95 10.51
CA LEU A 337 6.60 2.18 10.96
C LEU A 337 6.92 2.05 12.45
N TRP A 338 8.17 2.33 12.81
CA TRP A 338 8.67 2.32 14.18
C TRP A 338 9.31 3.67 14.48
N PHE A 339 8.93 4.21 15.62
CA PHE A 339 9.40 5.49 16.14
C PHE A 339 10.67 5.33 16.97
N ASP A 340 11.58 6.30 16.87
CA ASP A 340 12.70 6.40 17.81
C ASP A 340 12.20 6.87 19.19
N LYS A 341 12.96 6.56 20.25
CA LYS A 341 12.60 6.93 21.64
C LYS A 341 12.35 8.44 21.85
N ASN A 342 12.92 9.28 20.97
CA ASN A 342 12.85 10.74 21.07
C ASN A 342 11.85 11.37 20.11
N SER A 343 11.06 10.60 19.35
CA SER A 343 10.03 11.18 18.47
C SER A 343 8.74 11.38 19.28
N VAL A 344 8.31 12.64 19.47
CA VAL A 344 7.23 12.94 20.43
C VAL A 344 6.06 13.73 19.83
N SER A 345 6.14 14.19 18.57
CA SER A 345 5.20 15.23 18.11
C SER A 345 4.14 14.82 17.10
N CYS A 346 4.18 13.60 16.52
CA CYS A 346 3.13 13.16 15.59
C CYS A 346 2.64 11.74 15.85
N ASN A 347 1.35 11.51 15.58
CA ASN A 347 0.75 10.18 15.61
C ASN A 347 1.23 9.33 14.41
N THR A 348 1.00 8.00 14.48
CA THR A 348 1.41 7.05 13.43
C THR A 348 0.85 7.44 12.06
N LYS A 349 -0.44 7.77 11.95
CA LYS A 349 -1.06 8.16 10.67
C LYS A 349 -0.40 9.40 10.05
N GLY A 350 -0.16 10.44 10.85
CA GLY A 350 0.50 11.67 10.41
C GLY A 350 1.96 11.45 10.00
N ALA A 351 2.69 10.59 10.72
CA ALA A 351 4.04 10.17 10.32
C ALA A 351 4.01 9.40 9.00
N SER A 352 3.10 8.43 8.87
CA SER A 352 2.92 7.62 7.65
C SER A 352 2.67 8.50 6.43
N ARG A 353 1.78 9.49 6.54
CA ARG A 353 1.48 10.43 5.46
C ARG A 353 2.70 11.25 5.05
N LYS A 354 3.45 11.78 6.02
CA LYS A 354 4.69 12.52 5.73
C LYS A 354 5.73 11.64 5.02
N VAL A 355 5.96 10.43 5.53
CA VAL A 355 6.90 9.47 4.93
C VAL A 355 6.50 9.12 3.51
N LEU A 356 5.22 8.84 3.26
CA LEU A 356 4.73 8.50 1.92
C LEU A 356 4.70 9.70 0.98
N GLY A 357 4.43 10.92 1.48
CA GLY A 357 4.54 12.15 0.70
C GLY A 357 5.99 12.42 0.26
N GLU A 358 6.96 12.21 1.14
CA GLU A 358 8.39 12.30 0.77
C GLU A 358 8.79 11.21 -0.22
N PHE A 359 8.34 9.98 -0.01
CA PHE A 359 8.60 8.89 -0.93
C PHE A 359 7.95 9.13 -2.31
N ASN A 360 6.79 9.79 -2.33
CA ASN A 360 6.09 10.18 -3.54
C ASN A 360 6.93 11.12 -4.41
N ASN A 361 7.45 12.19 -3.82
CA ASN A 361 8.34 13.10 -4.53
C ASN A 361 9.58 12.37 -5.06
N PHE A 362 10.15 11.49 -4.22
CA PHE A 362 11.32 10.71 -4.60
C PHE A 362 11.08 9.81 -5.82
N TYR A 363 10.00 9.02 -5.85
CA TYR A 363 9.79 8.14 -7.00
C TYR A 363 9.33 8.89 -8.26
N MET A 364 8.62 10.01 -8.12
CA MET A 364 8.22 10.83 -9.27
C MET A 364 9.46 11.44 -9.94
N ASP A 365 10.42 11.92 -9.16
CA ASP A 365 11.69 12.44 -9.68
C ASP A 365 12.49 11.35 -10.42
N GLU A 366 12.56 10.14 -9.87
CA GLU A 366 13.26 9.03 -10.52
C GLU A 366 12.53 8.55 -11.79
N PHE A 367 11.19 8.55 -11.79
CA PHE A 367 10.41 8.25 -12.99
C PHE A 367 10.67 9.25 -14.12
N LYS A 368 10.63 10.56 -13.81
CA LYS A 368 10.91 11.63 -14.77
C LYS A 368 12.32 11.49 -15.37
N LYS A 369 13.35 11.17 -14.55
CA LYS A 369 14.73 10.96 -15.03
C LYS A 369 14.84 9.81 -16.03
N ILE A 370 14.18 8.68 -15.75
CA ILE A 370 14.23 7.51 -16.65
C ILE A 370 13.57 7.85 -17.98
N LYS A 371 12.42 8.54 -17.97
CA LYS A 371 11.74 8.95 -19.20
C LYS A 371 12.45 10.03 -20.00
N SER A 372 13.14 10.96 -19.35
CA SER A 372 13.96 11.95 -20.07
C SER A 372 15.18 11.34 -20.76
N ASN A 373 15.76 10.27 -20.22
CA ASN A 373 16.88 9.58 -20.86
C ASN A 373 16.48 8.82 -22.15
N ASP A 374 15.21 8.47 -22.31
CA ASP A 374 14.69 7.79 -23.51
C ASP A 374 14.43 8.76 -24.67
N GLU A 375 14.24 10.06 -24.40
CA GLU A 375 14.00 11.08 -25.45
C GLU A 375 15.29 11.59 -26.12
N GLU A 376 16.47 11.27 -25.57
CA GLU A 376 17.78 11.68 -26.11
C GLU A 376 18.47 10.60 -26.97
N VAL A 377 17.81 9.47 -27.28
CA VAL A 377 18.36 8.35 -28.08
C VAL A 377 17.78 8.25 -29.49
#